data_AF-A0A1I7U0Q9-F1
#
_entry.id   AF-A0A1I7U0Q9-F1
#
_cell.length_a   1.000
_cell.length_b   1.000
_cell.length_c   1.000
_cell.angle_alpha   90.00
_cell.angle_beta   90.00
_cell.angle_gamma   90.00
#
_symmetry.space_group_name_H-M   'P 1'
#
loop_
_entity.id
_entity.type
_entity.pdbx_description
1 polymer ?
#
loop_
_entity_poly.entity_id
_entity_poly.type
_entity_poly.pdbx_seq_one_letter_code
_entity_poly.pdbx_strand_id
1 'polypeptide(L)'
;MAIKPFPFNWMISEDVKLNRLNAWQIFAHEFDNDIKDIVNFVKDVPRLNSIKRDDIGVLLKKNVFVMYLLRIVRALSPKGLVLRDGRHIDFDSLKLIFGELADDMLHFAMHVVSVGFTDSELAVFIVFMLVQPLTADYQAATRFSSTAQLVNIYEYFRKVLYKMMSSSNNTLERFQSLMSILPVLNRLNAQHEKIINDVIRANESFLSLPELFREIFRLPLSVTSHYNQENQFQPAAQLAIPC
;
A
#
# COMPACT_ATOMS: atom_id res chain seq x y z
N MET A 1 32.42 -12.67 -1.12
CA MET A 1 31.41 -13.50 -1.81
C MET A 1 30.09 -12.75 -1.73
N ALA A 2 29.69 -12.06 -2.79
CA ALA A 2 28.41 -11.34 -2.79
C ALA A 2 27.28 -12.36 -2.90
N ILE A 3 26.43 -12.44 -1.88
CA ILE A 3 25.18 -13.19 -1.97
C ILE A 3 24.36 -12.48 -3.05
N LYS A 4 24.29 -13.05 -4.25
CA LYS A 4 23.33 -12.60 -5.26
C LYS A 4 21.95 -12.89 -4.69
N PRO A 5 21.10 -11.89 -4.43
CA PRO A 5 19.71 -12.16 -4.06
C PRO A 5 19.09 -13.00 -5.17
N PHE A 6 18.38 -14.06 -4.81
CA PHE A 6 17.63 -14.85 -5.77
C PHE A 6 16.66 -13.90 -6.50
N PRO A 7 16.75 -13.79 -7.85
CA PRO A 7 15.89 -12.89 -8.58
C PRO A 7 14.45 -13.37 -8.43
N PHE A 8 13.52 -12.43 -8.35
CA PHE A 8 12.11 -12.73 -8.38
C PHE A 8 11.75 -13.44 -9.69
N ASN A 9 10.95 -14.50 -9.59
CA ASN A 9 10.50 -15.22 -10.76
C ASN A 9 9.28 -14.53 -11.39
N TRP A 10 9.49 -13.38 -12.03
CA TRP A 10 8.42 -12.56 -12.62
C TRP A 10 7.80 -13.20 -13.88
N MET A 11 8.63 -13.85 -14.68
CA MET A 11 8.29 -14.36 -16.01
C MET A 11 8.12 -15.88 -15.93
N ILE A 12 6.89 -16.35 -16.10
CA ILE A 12 6.52 -17.77 -16.02
C ILE A 12 5.98 -18.33 -17.34
N SER A 13 5.71 -17.48 -18.34
CA SER A 13 5.31 -17.90 -19.68
C SER A 13 5.67 -16.84 -20.74
N GLU A 14 5.35 -17.09 -22.00
CA GLU A 14 5.43 -16.08 -23.07
C GLU A 14 4.26 -15.09 -23.03
N ASP A 15 3.20 -15.37 -22.26
CA ASP A 15 2.03 -14.51 -22.13
C ASP A 15 2.29 -13.37 -21.12
N VAL A 16 2.38 -12.15 -21.65
CA VAL A 16 2.58 -10.92 -20.88
C VAL A 16 1.50 -10.72 -19.82
N LYS A 17 0.25 -11.09 -20.08
CA LYS A 17 -0.84 -10.97 -19.09
C LYS A 17 -0.61 -11.92 -17.93
N LEU A 18 -0.24 -13.18 -18.22
CA LEU A 18 0.03 -14.17 -17.19
C LEU A 18 1.25 -13.78 -16.34
N ASN A 19 2.31 -13.28 -16.98
CA ASN A 19 3.48 -12.75 -16.29
C ASN A 19 3.12 -11.54 -15.41
N ARG A 20 2.25 -10.65 -15.87
CA ARG A 20 1.77 -9.51 -15.07
C ARG A 20 0.99 -9.97 -13.84
N LEU A 21 0.13 -10.97 -13.96
CA LEU A 21 -0.60 -11.53 -12.82
C LEU A 21 0.34 -12.19 -11.81
N ASN A 22 1.31 -12.97 -12.29
CA ASN A 22 2.33 -13.57 -11.44
C ASN A 22 3.19 -12.52 -10.72
N ALA A 23 3.60 -11.45 -11.44
CA ALA A 23 4.34 -10.35 -10.85
C ALA A 23 3.54 -9.63 -9.76
N TRP A 24 2.25 -9.39 -9.98
CA TRP A 24 1.36 -8.83 -8.97
C TRP A 24 1.20 -9.75 -7.75
N GLN A 25 1.12 -11.07 -7.94
CA GLN A 25 1.03 -12.01 -6.83
C GLN A 25 2.27 -11.93 -5.93
N ILE A 26 3.47 -11.91 -6.53
CA ILE A 26 4.73 -11.77 -5.80
C ILE A 26 4.80 -10.40 -5.12
N PHE A 27 4.54 -9.32 -5.87
CA PHE A 27 4.61 -7.95 -5.36
C PHE A 27 3.59 -7.68 -4.25
N ALA A 28 2.39 -8.27 -4.32
CA ALA A 28 1.37 -8.11 -3.27
C ALA A 28 1.85 -8.60 -1.91
N HIS A 29 2.70 -9.64 -1.84
CA HIS A 29 3.30 -10.11 -0.59
C HIS A 29 4.33 -9.12 -0.04
N GLU A 30 5.14 -8.50 -0.91
CA GLU A 30 6.06 -7.44 -0.50
C GLU A 30 5.28 -6.23 0.00
N PHE A 31 4.27 -5.81 -0.75
CA PHE A 31 3.44 -4.65 -0.41
C PHE A 31 2.63 -4.90 0.88
N ASP A 32 2.18 -6.12 1.15
CA ASP A 32 1.50 -6.49 2.41
C ASP A 32 2.37 -6.19 3.64
N ASN A 33 3.69 -6.45 3.56
CA ASN A 33 4.62 -6.11 4.63
C ASN A 33 4.76 -4.59 4.81
N ASP A 34 4.81 -3.83 3.72
CA ASP A 34 4.80 -2.36 3.79
C ASP A 34 3.48 -1.82 4.37
N ILE A 35 2.33 -2.44 4.05
CA ILE A 35 1.03 -2.10 4.63
C ILE A 35 1.07 -2.32 6.15
N LYS A 36 1.61 -3.44 6.64
CA LYS A 36 1.76 -3.69 8.10
C LYS A 36 2.57 -2.59 8.79
N ASP A 37 3.67 -2.17 8.18
CA ASP A 37 4.49 -1.09 8.72
C ASP A 37 3.82 0.27 8.67
N ILE A 38 3.02 0.54 7.64
CA ILE A 38 2.20 1.74 7.56
C ILE A 38 1.13 1.72 8.65
N VAL A 39 0.45 0.60 8.87
CA VAL A 39 -0.54 0.45 9.93
C VAL A 39 0.09 0.65 11.31
N ASN A 40 1.28 0.11 11.54
CA ASN A 40 2.02 0.31 12.79
C ASN A 40 2.44 1.77 12.96
N PHE A 41 2.99 2.39 11.92
CA PHE A 41 3.29 3.82 11.91
C PHE A 41 2.06 4.66 12.29
N VAL A 42 0.89 4.38 11.73
CA VAL A 42 -0.36 5.11 12.00
C VAL A 42 -0.83 4.97 13.44
N LYS A 43 -0.64 3.81 14.08
CA LYS A 43 -1.00 3.61 15.49
C LYS A 43 -0.21 4.53 16.43
N ASP A 44 1.03 4.86 16.05
CA ASP A 44 1.94 5.67 16.86
C ASP A 44 1.77 7.17 16.63
N VAL A 45 0.96 7.59 15.65
CA VAL A 45 0.74 9.00 15.34
C VAL A 45 -0.13 9.66 16.44
N PRO A 46 0.37 10.70 17.12
CA PRO A 46 -0.42 11.43 18.10
C PRO A 46 -1.70 12.01 17.50
N ARG A 47 -2.77 12.11 18.32
CA ARG A 47 -4.10 12.64 17.97
C ARG A 47 -4.96 11.77 17.06
N LEU A 48 -4.42 10.78 16.35
CA LEU A 48 -5.25 9.87 15.55
C LEU A 48 -6.16 8.99 16.40
N ASN A 49 -5.84 8.80 17.69
CA ASN A 49 -6.72 8.16 18.67
C ASN A 49 -8.07 8.89 18.88
N SER A 50 -8.22 10.14 18.42
CA SER A 50 -9.50 10.85 18.43
C SER A 50 -10.44 10.47 17.28
N ILE A 51 -9.94 9.82 16.24
CA ILE A 51 -10.74 9.23 15.16
C ILE A 51 -11.11 7.80 15.56
N LYS A 52 -12.35 7.38 15.25
CA LYS A 52 -12.77 5.99 15.49
C LYS A 52 -11.86 5.01 14.76
N ARG A 53 -11.60 3.84 15.36
CA ARG A 53 -10.75 2.80 14.75
C ARG A 53 -11.22 2.39 13.35
N ASP A 54 -12.52 2.21 13.17
CA ASP A 54 -13.09 1.83 11.86
C ASP A 54 -12.88 2.94 10.82
N ASP A 55 -13.01 4.19 11.23
CA ASP A 55 -12.76 5.37 10.39
C ASP A 55 -11.28 5.50 10.01
N ILE A 56 -10.33 5.15 10.90
CA ILE A 56 -8.91 5.02 10.55
C ILE A 56 -8.72 3.94 9.47
N GLY A 57 -9.43 2.82 9.59
CA GLY A 57 -9.47 1.78 8.57
C GLY A 57 -9.96 2.31 7.21
N VAL A 58 -10.97 3.17 7.20
CA VAL A 58 -11.45 3.83 5.97
C VAL A 58 -10.38 4.73 5.35
N LEU A 59 -9.67 5.53 6.16
CA LEU A 59 -8.59 6.40 5.68
C LEU A 59 -7.42 5.59 5.11
N LEU A 60 -7.02 4.51 5.77
CA LEU A 60 -5.98 3.59 5.29
C LEU A 60 -6.37 2.97 3.95
N LYS A 61 -7.58 2.40 3.85
CA LYS A 61 -8.11 1.82 2.60
C LYS A 61 -8.13 2.82 1.44
N LYS A 62 -8.29 4.12 1.72
CA LYS A 62 -8.23 5.19 0.70
C LYS A 62 -6.80 5.57 0.29
N ASN A 63 -5.88 5.62 1.24
CA ASN A 63 -4.62 6.36 1.07
C ASN A 63 -3.34 5.50 1.17
N VAL A 64 -3.43 4.19 1.43
CA VAL A 64 -2.22 3.39 1.71
C VAL A 64 -1.20 3.39 0.57
N PHE A 65 -1.64 3.43 -0.70
CA PHE A 65 -0.72 3.47 -1.83
C PHE A 65 0.08 4.78 -1.86
N VAL A 66 -0.57 5.91 -1.57
CA VAL A 66 0.11 7.20 -1.45
C VAL A 66 1.14 7.18 -0.32
N MET A 67 0.77 6.60 0.83
CA MET A 67 1.67 6.46 1.97
C MET A 67 2.88 5.58 1.62
N TYR A 68 2.64 4.47 0.92
CA TYR A 68 3.69 3.59 0.42
C TYR A 68 4.62 4.31 -0.56
N LEU A 69 4.06 4.98 -1.57
CA LEU A 69 4.83 5.70 -2.58
C LEU A 69 5.75 6.75 -1.94
N LEU A 70 5.22 7.53 -0.98
CA LEU A 70 6.01 8.49 -0.21
C LEU A 70 7.15 7.85 0.59
N ARG A 71 6.95 6.64 1.14
CA ARG A 71 8.00 5.90 1.87
C ARG A 71 9.11 5.41 0.96
N ILE A 72 8.80 5.08 -0.30
CA ILE A 72 9.79 4.52 -1.25
C ILE A 72 10.45 5.56 -2.16
N VAL A 73 10.10 6.85 -2.09
CA VAL A 73 10.61 7.88 -3.04
C VAL A 73 12.14 7.93 -3.14
N ARG A 74 12.87 7.63 -2.06
CA ARG A 74 14.35 7.60 -2.08
C ARG A 74 14.93 6.25 -2.53
N ALA A 75 14.12 5.20 -2.52
CA ALA A 75 14.49 3.85 -2.92
C ALA A 75 14.13 3.55 -4.39
N LEU A 76 13.24 4.35 -4.99
CA LEU A 76 12.85 4.27 -6.39
C LEU A 76 13.75 5.15 -7.25
N SER A 77 14.33 4.55 -8.30
CA SER A 77 15.24 5.21 -9.24
C SER A 77 15.04 4.66 -10.65
N PRO A 78 15.70 5.23 -11.68
CA PRO A 78 15.65 4.66 -13.03
C PRO A 78 16.17 3.22 -13.13
N LYS A 79 16.94 2.75 -12.14
CA LYS A 79 17.38 1.35 -12.07
C LYS A 79 16.28 0.41 -11.58
N GLY A 80 15.30 0.93 -10.83
CA GLY A 80 14.29 0.15 -10.15
C GLY A 80 14.08 0.58 -8.70
N LEU A 81 13.44 -0.29 -7.94
CA LEU A 81 13.13 -0.13 -6.52
C LEU A 81 14.03 -1.04 -5.68
N VAL A 82 14.75 -0.44 -4.73
CA VAL A 82 15.47 -1.19 -3.69
C VAL A 82 14.53 -1.47 -2.52
N LEU A 83 14.35 -2.74 -2.18
CA LEU A 83 13.57 -3.18 -1.03
C LEU A 83 14.37 -3.08 0.26
N ARG A 84 13.68 -3.14 1.39
CA ARG A 84 14.27 -2.94 2.72
C ARG A 84 15.30 -4.00 3.11
N ASP A 85 15.17 -5.21 2.57
CA ASP A 85 16.12 -6.30 2.76
C ASP A 85 17.28 -6.28 1.75
N GLY A 86 17.38 -5.22 0.94
CA GLY A 86 18.41 -5.05 -0.08
C GLY A 86 18.14 -5.76 -1.40
N ARG A 87 17.03 -6.51 -1.53
CA ARG A 87 16.59 -7.00 -2.85
C ARG A 87 16.25 -5.83 -3.76
N HIS A 88 16.31 -6.07 -5.07
CA HIS A 88 16.10 -5.04 -6.08
C HIS A 88 15.07 -5.52 -7.10
N ILE A 89 14.05 -4.71 -7.34
CA ILE A 89 13.07 -4.89 -8.41
C ILE A 89 13.49 -3.92 -9.52
N ASP A 90 13.95 -4.43 -10.66
CA ASP A 90 14.31 -3.58 -11.80
C ASP A 90 13.10 -2.83 -12.37
N PHE A 91 13.39 -1.76 -13.12
CA PHE A 91 12.34 -0.87 -13.61
C PHE A 91 11.42 -1.52 -14.64
N ASP A 92 11.92 -2.47 -15.44
CA ASP A 92 11.09 -3.22 -16.39
C ASP A 92 10.08 -4.11 -15.66
N SER A 93 10.48 -4.70 -14.54
CA SER A 93 9.59 -5.46 -13.65
C SER A 93 8.54 -4.55 -12.99
N LEU A 94 8.91 -3.31 -12.60
CA LEU A 94 7.94 -2.32 -12.14
C LEU A 94 6.95 -1.93 -13.25
N LYS A 95 7.40 -1.80 -14.50
CA LYS A 95 6.51 -1.57 -15.66
C LYS A 95 5.60 -2.77 -15.93
N LEU A 96 6.08 -4.00 -15.74
CA LEU A 96 5.24 -5.19 -15.84
C LEU A 96 4.08 -5.12 -14.83
N ILE A 97 4.35 -4.72 -13.58
CA ILE A 97 3.35 -4.59 -12.51
C ILE A 97 2.42 -3.40 -12.77
N PHE A 98 2.97 -2.19 -12.81
CA PHE A 98 2.22 -0.93 -12.78
C PHE A 98 1.90 -0.35 -14.16
N GLY A 99 2.47 -0.86 -15.25
CA GLY A 99 2.32 -0.25 -16.58
C GLY A 99 2.88 1.17 -16.61
N GLU A 100 2.18 2.09 -17.28
CA GLU A 100 2.56 3.51 -17.39
C GLU A 100 2.65 4.23 -16.03
N LEU A 101 1.94 3.74 -15.00
CA LEU A 101 2.03 4.30 -13.66
C LEU A 101 3.46 4.17 -13.09
N ALA A 102 4.27 3.20 -13.53
CA ALA A 102 5.66 3.09 -13.10
C ALA A 102 6.49 4.32 -13.48
N ASP A 103 6.31 4.84 -14.71
CA ASP A 103 6.98 6.05 -15.18
C ASP A 103 6.52 7.28 -14.37
N ASP A 104 5.23 7.40 -14.12
CA ASP A 104 4.66 8.46 -13.30
C ASP A 104 5.15 8.42 -11.84
N MET A 105 5.26 7.22 -11.25
CA MET A 105 5.84 7.01 -9.91
C MET A 105 7.30 7.44 -9.86
N LEU A 106 8.08 7.12 -10.90
CA LEU A 106 9.49 7.51 -10.98
C LEU A 106 9.65 9.03 -11.10
N HIS A 107 8.91 9.67 -12.01
CA HIS A 107 8.94 11.13 -12.15
C HIS A 107 8.53 11.83 -10.84
N PHE A 108 7.50 11.29 -10.18
CA PHE A 108 7.09 11.76 -8.87
C PHE A 108 8.19 11.63 -7.82
N ALA A 109 8.81 10.45 -7.70
CA ALA A 109 9.88 10.21 -6.75
C ALA A 109 11.07 11.16 -6.97
N MET A 110 11.50 11.35 -8.22
CA MET A 110 12.56 12.29 -8.57
C MET A 110 12.20 13.73 -8.18
N HIS A 111 10.95 14.15 -8.44
CA HIS A 111 10.48 15.47 -8.02
C HIS A 111 10.50 15.63 -6.50
N VAL A 112 9.94 14.69 -5.74
CA VAL A 112 9.93 14.74 -4.27
C VAL A 112 11.35 14.76 -3.69
N VAL A 113 12.27 13.97 -4.24
CA VAL A 113 13.68 14.00 -3.83
C VAL A 113 14.30 15.36 -4.10
N SER A 114 13.99 16.00 -5.23
CA SER A 114 14.51 17.33 -5.57
C SER A 114 14.01 18.45 -4.64
N VAL A 115 12.81 18.30 -4.06
CA VAL A 115 12.26 19.24 -3.07
C VAL A 115 13.03 19.17 -1.73
N GLY A 116 13.73 18.06 -1.47
CA GLY A 116 14.65 17.96 -0.34
C GLY A 116 13.98 17.92 1.03
N PHE A 117 12.85 17.20 1.16
CA PHE A 117 12.24 16.97 2.47
C PHE A 117 13.21 16.24 3.41
N THR A 118 13.25 16.68 4.66
CA THR A 118 13.82 15.90 5.76
C THR A 118 12.92 14.70 6.07
N ASP A 119 13.45 13.70 6.76
CA ASP A 119 12.67 12.51 7.16
C ASP A 119 11.49 12.88 8.05
N SER A 120 11.67 13.85 8.95
CA SER A 120 10.60 14.36 9.81
C SER A 120 9.50 15.05 9.00
N GLU A 121 9.86 15.93 8.04
CA GLU A 121 8.88 16.59 7.16
C GLU A 121 8.11 15.56 6.33
N LEU A 122 8.80 14.58 5.77
CA LEU A 122 8.20 13.50 4.97
C LEU A 122 7.26 12.64 5.81
N ALA A 123 7.64 12.28 7.04
CA ALA A 123 6.80 11.51 7.95
C ALA A 123 5.50 12.26 8.30
N VAL A 124 5.59 13.56 8.62
CA VAL A 124 4.40 14.39 8.87
C VAL A 124 3.56 14.54 7.61
N PHE A 125 4.18 14.63 6.43
CA PHE A 125 3.46 14.71 5.17
C PHE A 125 2.71 13.42 4.84
N ILE A 126 3.28 12.25 5.14
CA ILE A 126 2.58 10.96 5.02
C ILE A 126 1.31 10.95 5.88
N VAL A 127 1.39 11.45 7.12
CA VAL A 127 0.21 11.58 7.99
C VAL A 127 -0.79 12.58 7.41
N PHE A 128 -0.32 13.71 6.89
CA PHE A 128 -1.17 14.71 6.26
C PHE A 128 -1.94 14.14 5.07
N MET A 129 -1.31 13.28 4.26
CA MET A 129 -1.96 12.59 3.15
C MET A 129 -3.02 11.58 3.62
N LEU A 130 -2.79 10.89 4.74
CA LEU A 130 -3.76 9.97 5.34
C LEU A 130 -5.04 10.68 5.78
N VAL A 131 -4.92 11.87 6.37
CA VAL A 131 -6.02 12.61 7.01
C VAL A 131 -6.68 13.65 6.09
N GLN A 132 -6.51 13.53 4.77
CA GLN A 132 -7.20 14.39 3.82
C GLN A 132 -8.73 14.33 3.98
N PRO A 133 -9.44 15.46 3.83
CA PRO A 133 -10.91 15.47 3.87
C PRO A 133 -11.53 14.52 2.86
N LEU A 134 -12.62 13.89 3.27
CA LEU A 134 -13.39 12.97 2.43
C LEU A 134 -14.60 13.69 1.82
N THR A 135 -14.98 13.33 0.60
CA THR A 135 -16.24 13.81 0.01
C THR A 135 -17.44 13.28 0.80
N ALA A 136 -18.57 14.00 0.76
CA ALA A 136 -19.79 13.58 1.44
C ALA A 136 -20.25 12.19 0.98
N ASP A 137 -20.21 11.93 -0.33
CA ASP A 137 -20.58 10.63 -0.92
C ASP A 137 -19.71 9.49 -0.40
N TYR A 138 -18.39 9.72 -0.31
CA TYR A 138 -17.47 8.70 0.20
C TYR A 138 -17.71 8.43 1.69
N GLN A 139 -17.97 9.48 2.47
CA GLN A 139 -18.31 9.32 3.89
C GLN A 139 -19.60 8.52 4.07
N ALA A 140 -20.65 8.82 3.30
CA ALA A 140 -21.90 8.06 3.33
C ALA A 140 -21.70 6.60 2.95
N ALA A 141 -20.99 6.33 1.83
CA ALA A 141 -20.74 4.98 1.33
C ALA A 141 -19.92 4.11 2.31
N THR A 142 -19.02 4.73 3.08
CA THR A 142 -18.16 4.04 4.05
C THR A 142 -18.66 4.10 5.49
N ARG A 143 -19.82 4.76 5.72
CA ARG A 143 -20.37 5.04 7.05
C ARG A 143 -19.39 5.78 7.96
N PHE A 144 -18.55 6.63 7.37
CA PHE A 144 -17.55 7.41 8.09
C PHE A 144 -18.23 8.38 9.05
N SER A 145 -17.77 8.45 10.30
CA SER A 145 -18.49 9.19 11.36
C SER A 145 -17.63 10.15 12.18
N SER A 146 -16.33 10.24 11.91
CA SER A 146 -15.37 11.11 12.59
C SER A 146 -15.07 12.40 11.80
N THR A 147 -16.05 12.94 11.07
CA THR A 147 -15.86 14.06 10.13
C THR A 147 -15.27 15.31 10.77
N ALA A 148 -15.79 15.72 11.93
CA ALA A 148 -15.30 16.90 12.63
C ALA A 148 -13.87 16.72 13.13
N GLN A 149 -13.55 15.51 13.65
CA GLN A 149 -12.21 15.17 14.11
C GLN A 149 -11.22 15.14 12.94
N LEU A 150 -11.61 14.58 11.79
CA LEU A 150 -10.79 14.55 10.59
C LEU A 150 -10.41 15.96 10.13
N VAL A 151 -11.37 16.88 10.04
CA VAL A 151 -11.10 18.29 9.66
C VAL A 151 -10.13 18.96 10.65
N ASN A 152 -10.34 18.78 11.95
CA ASN A 152 -9.47 19.35 12.97
C ASN A 152 -8.04 18.81 12.90
N ILE A 153 -7.88 17.50 12.66
CA ILE A 153 -6.57 16.86 12.53
C ILE A 153 -5.88 17.27 11.24
N TYR A 154 -6.61 17.36 10.13
CA TYR A 154 -6.08 17.86 8.87
C TYR A 154 -5.50 19.27 9.01
N GLU A 155 -6.26 20.20 9.58
CA GLU A 155 -5.80 21.57 9.82
C GLU A 155 -4.64 21.63 10.82
N TYR A 156 -4.61 20.74 11.81
CA TYR A 156 -3.47 20.62 12.72
C TYR A 156 -2.19 20.22 11.97
N PHE A 157 -2.21 19.13 11.21
CA PHE A 157 -1.02 18.66 10.50
C PHE A 157 -0.58 19.63 9.40
N ARG A 158 -1.53 20.33 8.75
CA ARG A 158 -1.22 21.44 7.84
C ARG A 158 -0.40 22.53 8.52
N LYS A 159 -0.80 22.96 9.72
CA LYS A 159 -0.07 23.97 10.51
C LYS A 159 1.29 23.47 10.99
N VAL A 160 1.39 22.19 11.37
CA VAL A 160 2.67 21.56 11.76
C VAL A 160 3.63 21.60 10.58
N LEU A 161 3.20 21.17 9.39
CA LEU A 161 4.02 21.21 8.17
C LEU A 161 4.50 22.63 7.84
N TYR A 162 3.59 23.60 7.87
CA TYR A 162 3.93 25.00 7.66
C TYR A 162 5.01 25.47 8.65
N LYS A 163 4.86 25.14 9.94
CA LYS A 163 5.82 25.51 10.98
C LYS A 163 7.18 24.82 10.79
N MET A 164 7.22 23.54 10.41
CA MET A 164 8.47 22.81 10.15
C MET A 164 9.24 23.43 8.99
N MET A 165 8.53 23.83 7.93
CA MET A 165 9.14 24.51 6.79
C MET A 165 9.56 25.95 7.10
N SER A 166 8.94 26.57 8.12
CA SER A 166 9.27 27.93 8.58
C SER A 166 10.65 28.05 9.22
N SER A 167 11.30 26.92 9.55
CA SER A 167 12.66 26.89 10.09
C SER A 167 13.75 27.03 9.04
N SER A 168 13.39 27.29 7.78
CA SER A 168 14.31 27.47 6.65
C SER A 168 14.11 28.81 5.95
N ASN A 169 15.14 29.35 5.30
CA ASN A 169 14.96 30.44 4.35
C ASN A 169 14.03 29.93 3.22
N ASN A 170 13.05 30.73 2.79
CA ASN A 170 12.05 30.40 1.74
C ASN A 170 10.85 29.52 2.16
N THR A 171 10.38 29.67 3.41
CA THR A 171 9.17 29.01 3.97
C THR A 171 7.98 28.91 3.00
N LEU A 172 7.59 30.03 2.38
CA LEU A 172 6.40 30.10 1.55
C LEU A 172 6.52 29.23 0.30
N GLU A 173 7.67 29.31 -0.37
CA GLU A 173 7.95 28.55 -1.60
C GLU A 173 8.00 27.04 -1.31
N ARG A 174 8.67 26.63 -0.22
CA ARG A 174 8.72 25.22 0.19
C ARG A 174 7.32 24.68 0.52
N PHE A 175 6.51 25.46 1.25
CA PHE A 175 5.15 25.05 1.57
C PHE A 175 4.26 24.99 0.32
N GLN A 176 4.38 25.93 -0.61
CA GLN A 176 3.67 25.89 -1.88
C GLN A 176 4.10 24.69 -2.73
N SER A 177 5.40 24.37 -2.77
CA SER A 177 5.92 23.18 -3.44
C SER A 177 5.41 21.90 -2.79
N LEU A 178 5.23 21.85 -1.47
CA LEU A 178 4.57 20.72 -0.82
C LEU A 178 3.10 20.62 -1.25
N MET A 179 2.39 21.75 -1.25
CA MET A 179 0.97 21.77 -1.59
C MET A 179 0.71 21.37 -3.05
N SER A 180 1.64 21.64 -3.97
CA SER A 180 1.53 21.21 -5.37
C SER A 180 1.73 19.70 -5.56
N ILE A 181 2.34 19.00 -4.61
CA ILE A 181 2.52 17.53 -4.63
C ILE A 181 1.19 16.80 -4.37
N LEU A 182 0.28 17.36 -3.58
CA LEU A 182 -1.01 16.72 -3.26
C LEU A 182 -1.85 16.31 -4.48
N PRO A 183 -2.16 17.21 -5.44
CA PRO A 183 -2.96 16.82 -6.59
C PRO A 183 -2.27 15.75 -7.44
N VAL A 184 -0.93 15.75 -7.50
CA VAL A 184 -0.16 14.71 -8.19
C VAL A 184 -0.34 13.37 -7.50
N LEU A 185 -0.14 13.29 -6.17
CA LEU A 185 -0.36 12.06 -5.41
C LEU A 185 -1.78 11.52 -5.52
N ASN A 186 -2.78 12.39 -5.45
CA ASN A 186 -4.18 12.00 -5.59
C ASN A 186 -4.47 11.41 -6.99
N ARG A 187 -3.83 11.94 -8.04
CA ARG A 187 -3.90 11.37 -9.40
C ARG A 187 -3.23 9.99 -9.47
N LEU A 188 -2.02 9.86 -8.92
CA LEU A 188 -1.30 8.57 -8.88
C LEU A 188 -2.10 7.50 -8.13
N ASN A 189 -2.77 7.89 -7.04
CA ASN A 189 -3.64 7.00 -6.29
C ASN A 189 -4.83 6.51 -7.12
N ALA A 190 -5.47 7.40 -7.90
CA ALA A 190 -6.55 7.04 -8.79
C ALA A 190 -6.09 6.11 -9.93
N GLN A 191 -4.90 6.35 -10.49
CA GLN A 191 -4.28 5.45 -11.48
C GLN A 191 -3.99 4.07 -10.88
N HIS A 192 -3.48 4.02 -9.65
CA HIS A 192 -3.27 2.76 -8.94
C HIS A 192 -4.58 2.02 -8.67
N GLU A 193 -5.62 2.73 -8.19
CA GLU A 193 -6.96 2.16 -7.96
C GLU A 193 -7.53 1.55 -9.24
N LYS A 194 -7.33 2.21 -10.39
CA LYS A 194 -7.70 1.64 -11.69
C LYS A 194 -6.98 0.32 -11.97
N ILE A 195 -5.67 0.21 -11.70
CA ILE A 195 -4.92 -1.04 -11.89
C ILE A 195 -5.44 -2.15 -10.95
N ILE A 196 -5.72 -1.82 -9.69
CA ILE A 196 -6.32 -2.78 -8.74
C ILE A 196 -7.66 -3.30 -9.29
N ASN A 197 -8.48 -2.44 -9.87
CA ASN A 197 -9.77 -2.85 -10.44
C ASN A 197 -9.59 -3.71 -11.71
N ASP A 198 -8.79 -3.23 -12.66
CA ASP A 198 -8.68 -3.80 -14.01
C ASP A 198 -7.82 -5.07 -14.06
N VAL A 199 -6.84 -5.19 -13.16
CA VAL A 199 -5.89 -6.32 -13.13
C VAL A 199 -6.19 -7.26 -11.98
N ILE A 200 -6.27 -6.74 -10.75
CA ILE A 200 -6.37 -7.60 -9.56
C ILE A 200 -7.79 -8.12 -9.38
N ARG A 201 -8.78 -7.23 -9.27
CA ARG A 201 -10.16 -7.64 -8.99
C ARG A 201 -10.75 -8.47 -10.14
N ALA A 202 -10.40 -8.15 -11.39
CA ALA A 202 -10.84 -8.92 -12.56
C ALA A 202 -10.26 -10.35 -12.61
N ASN A 203 -9.16 -10.64 -11.90
CA ASN A 203 -8.47 -11.93 -11.94
C ASN A 203 -8.27 -12.55 -10.55
N GLU A 204 -9.00 -12.08 -9.54
CA GLU A 204 -8.75 -12.38 -8.13
C GLU A 204 -8.80 -13.88 -7.80
N SER A 205 -9.67 -14.64 -8.47
CA SER A 205 -9.79 -16.09 -8.29
C SER A 205 -8.53 -16.86 -8.68
N PHE A 206 -7.67 -16.26 -9.50
CA PHE A 206 -6.41 -16.87 -9.95
C PHE A 206 -5.20 -16.37 -9.15
N LEU A 207 -5.39 -15.43 -8.23
CA LEU A 207 -4.32 -14.80 -7.47
C LEU A 207 -4.33 -15.27 -6.00
N SER A 208 -3.20 -15.79 -5.55
CA SER A 208 -2.92 -16.03 -4.14
C SER A 208 -2.46 -14.73 -3.47
N LEU A 209 -3.40 -13.88 -3.06
CA LEU A 209 -3.11 -12.59 -2.42
C LEU A 209 -3.16 -12.68 -0.89
N PRO A 210 -2.28 -11.97 -0.16
CA PRO A 210 -2.31 -11.86 1.29
C PRO A 210 -3.61 -11.26 1.85
N GLU A 211 -3.99 -11.63 3.08
CA GLU A 211 -5.24 -11.20 3.71
C GLU A 211 -5.32 -9.68 3.93
N LEU A 212 -4.24 -9.05 4.41
CA LEU A 212 -4.27 -7.62 4.70
C LEU A 212 -4.29 -6.80 3.40
N PHE A 213 -3.56 -7.22 2.37
CA PHE A 213 -3.71 -6.69 1.01
C PHE A 213 -5.17 -6.77 0.53
N ARG A 214 -5.82 -7.95 0.66
CA ARG A 214 -7.23 -8.14 0.30
C ARG A 214 -8.14 -7.19 1.08
N GLU A 215 -7.95 -7.08 2.39
CA GLU A 215 -8.74 -6.20 3.25
C GLU A 215 -8.63 -4.74 2.82
N ILE A 216 -7.39 -4.26 2.62
CA ILE A 216 -7.09 -2.89 2.22
C ILE A 216 -7.76 -2.53 0.90
N PHE A 217 -7.67 -3.42 -0.10
CA PHE A 217 -8.20 -3.17 -1.44
C PHE A 217 -9.63 -3.69 -1.65
N ARG A 218 -10.30 -4.08 -0.55
CA ARG A 218 -11.69 -4.54 -0.51
C ARG A 218 -11.96 -5.70 -1.47
N LEU A 219 -11.03 -6.65 -1.48
CA LEU A 219 -11.16 -7.90 -2.22
C LEU A 219 -11.79 -8.97 -1.30
N PRO A 220 -12.67 -9.85 -1.82
CA PRO A 220 -13.10 -11.07 -1.14
C PRO A 220 -11.96 -11.80 -0.43
N LEU A 221 -12.24 -12.33 0.76
CA LEU A 221 -11.30 -13.24 1.44
C LEU A 221 -11.32 -14.58 0.71
N SER A 222 -10.15 -15.21 0.57
CA SER A 222 -10.06 -16.58 0.07
C SER A 222 -10.83 -17.49 1.02
N VAL A 223 -11.88 -18.15 0.53
CA VAL A 223 -12.55 -19.19 1.29
C VAL A 223 -11.53 -20.32 1.49
N THR A 224 -10.95 -20.44 2.68
CA THR A 224 -10.20 -21.64 3.06
C THR A 224 -11.19 -22.80 3.06
N SER A 225 -11.18 -23.59 1.98
CA SER A 225 -11.75 -24.93 2.01
C SER A 225 -10.97 -25.73 3.04
N HIS A 226 -11.44 -25.73 4.28
CA HIS A 226 -11.15 -26.80 5.22
C HIS A 226 -11.76 -28.06 4.61
N TYR A 227 -11.02 -28.75 3.75
CA TYR A 227 -11.24 -30.17 3.53
C TYR A 227 -10.97 -30.83 4.87
N ASN A 228 -12.04 -31.01 5.65
CA ASN A 228 -12.02 -31.76 6.88
C ASN A 228 -11.39 -33.12 6.61
N GLN A 229 -10.27 -33.37 7.29
CA GLN A 229 -9.76 -34.69 7.55
C GLN A 229 -10.77 -35.43 8.45
N GLU A 230 -11.83 -35.95 7.85
CA GLU A 230 -12.67 -37.00 8.43
C GLU A 230 -12.72 -38.20 7.48
N ASN A 231 -11.55 -38.67 7.04
CA ASN A 231 -11.39 -40.09 6.79
C ASN A 231 -11.06 -40.75 8.14
N GLN A 232 -12.10 -40.99 8.95
CA GLN A 232 -12.02 -41.98 10.01
C GLN A 232 -11.80 -43.35 9.35
N PHE A 233 -10.53 -43.79 9.32
CA PHE A 233 -10.22 -45.21 9.25
C PHE A 233 -10.88 -45.90 10.45
N GLN A 234 -11.95 -46.67 10.21
CA GLN A 234 -12.42 -47.67 11.16
C GLN A 234 -11.44 -48.86 11.14
N PRO A 235 -10.83 -49.27 12.26
CA PRO A 235 -10.20 -50.58 12.33
C PRO A 235 -11.31 -51.64 12.32
N ALA A 236 -11.24 -52.59 11.40
CA ALA A 236 -12.15 -53.73 11.37
C ALA A 236 -12.08 -54.50 12.70
N ALA A 237 -13.25 -54.80 13.26
CA ALA A 237 -13.42 -55.51 14.52
C ALA A 237 -12.77 -56.90 14.48
N GLN A 238 -12.11 -57.26 15.59
CA GLN A 238 -11.52 -58.56 15.84
C GLN A 238 -12.60 -59.66 15.79
N LEU A 239 -12.39 -60.66 14.94
CA LEU A 239 -13.20 -61.88 14.88
C LEU A 239 -12.95 -62.72 16.15
N ALA A 240 -13.99 -62.88 16.97
CA ALA A 240 -14.01 -63.85 18.06
C ALA A 240 -14.11 -65.28 17.48
N ILE A 241 -13.19 -66.14 17.89
CA ILE A 241 -13.18 -67.57 17.61
C ILE A 241 -14.06 -68.27 18.66
N PRO A 242 -15.06 -69.09 18.29
CA PRO A 242 -15.70 -70.00 19.23
C PRO A 242 -15.01 -71.37 19.24
N CYS A 243 -14.98 -71.99 20.43
CA CYS A 243 -14.52 -73.36 20.68
C CYS A 243 -15.26 -74.41 19.83
#